data_AF-W2ZCE3-F1
#
_entry.id   AF-W2ZCE3-F1
#
_cell.length_a   1.000
_cell.length_b   1.000
_cell.length_c   1.000
_cell.angle_alpha   90.00
_cell.angle_beta   90.00
_cell.angle_gamma   90.00
#
_symmetry.space_group_name_H-M   'P 1'
#
loop_
_entity.id
_entity.type
_entity.pdbx_description
1 polymer ?
#
loop_
_entity_poly.entity_id
_entity_poly.type
_entity_poly.pdbx_seq_one_letter_code
_entity_poly.pdbx_strand_id
1 'polypeptide(L)'
;MQNDEDIAPNGQYLGFTLSPRGLVWKVNAPPSTAAEFEALYTEWKATSPPSVHFAPSLYPPGSWEFASATIANDACYQGALFALSYWLQRGKSIQHAREAATYVLGMHHTLQLLTQVEADAAVVDGSWGLTYDKYDLAKNTALAAMRYSSGLELMQPLIVLLKEQQRHSGASRQDLVELQELDKLLQHLDETRQVAVARVKFLLKNMKLRQDPDTNAFNNFLESQQGDKKKSKKRKKRRTQVTP
;
A
#
# COMPACT_ATOMS: atom_id res chain seq x y z
N MET A 1 3.95 13.47 -24.30
CA MET A 1 3.40 12.40 -23.45
C MET A 1 4.60 11.76 -22.77
N GLN A 2 4.70 11.91 -21.46
CA GLN A 2 5.74 11.31 -20.64
C GLN A 2 5.15 9.98 -20.17
N ASN A 3 5.69 8.86 -20.64
CA ASN A 3 5.19 7.54 -20.25
C ASN A 3 5.80 7.21 -18.89
N ASP A 4 4.99 6.82 -17.91
CA ASP A 4 5.49 6.35 -16.61
C ASP A 4 6.38 5.09 -16.73
N GLU A 5 6.42 4.44 -17.91
CA GLU A 5 7.43 3.42 -18.25
C GLU A 5 8.87 3.95 -18.08
N ASP A 6 9.09 5.26 -18.20
CA ASP A 6 10.39 5.90 -17.99
C ASP A 6 10.72 6.17 -16.52
N ILE A 7 9.73 6.06 -15.62
CA ILE A 7 9.91 6.22 -14.17
C ILE A 7 10.17 4.83 -13.56
N ALA A 8 11.44 4.48 -13.45
CA ALA A 8 11.95 3.30 -12.78
C ALA A 8 11.57 3.28 -11.27
N PRO A 9 11.69 2.11 -10.59
CA PRO A 9 11.31 1.96 -9.19
C PRO A 9 11.87 3.07 -8.29
N ASN A 10 11.10 3.48 -7.29
CA ASN A 10 11.45 4.58 -6.37
C ASN A 10 11.47 5.97 -7.01
N GLY A 11 10.70 6.19 -8.09
CA GLY A 11 10.61 7.49 -8.74
C GLY A 11 11.87 7.85 -9.54
N GLN A 12 12.66 6.84 -9.94
CA GLN A 12 13.88 7.08 -10.71
C GLN A 12 13.54 7.44 -12.15
N TYR A 13 13.95 8.61 -12.61
CA TYR A 13 13.69 9.08 -13.97
C TYR A 13 14.96 9.70 -14.54
N LEU A 14 15.47 9.15 -15.65
CA LEU A 14 16.67 9.64 -16.35
C LEU A 14 17.89 9.91 -15.44
N GLY A 15 18.12 9.05 -14.44
CA GLY A 15 19.24 9.20 -13.50
C GLY A 15 19.00 10.19 -12.34
N PHE A 16 17.76 10.64 -12.14
CA PHE A 16 17.32 11.42 -10.98
C PHE A 16 16.29 10.63 -10.16
N THR A 17 16.07 11.00 -8.91
CA THR A 17 14.92 10.54 -8.12
C THR A 17 13.93 11.68 -7.95
N LEU A 18 12.71 11.47 -8.44
CA LEU A 18 11.58 12.35 -8.25
C LEU A 18 10.84 11.96 -6.97
N SER A 19 10.73 12.89 -6.03
CA SER A 19 9.92 12.72 -4.82
C SER A 19 8.73 13.68 -4.84
N PRO A 20 7.50 13.24 -4.55
CA PRO A 20 6.34 14.13 -4.55
C PRO A 20 6.49 15.23 -3.48
N ARG A 21 6.10 16.47 -3.81
CA ARG A 21 6.14 17.62 -2.91
C ARG A 21 4.88 18.47 -3.10
N GLY A 22 3.75 17.96 -2.64
CA GLY A 22 2.44 18.57 -2.91
C GLY A 22 2.11 18.41 -4.39
N LEU A 23 1.82 19.52 -5.08
CA LEU A 23 1.44 19.53 -6.51
C LEU A 23 2.64 19.45 -7.48
N VAL A 24 3.87 19.45 -6.96
CA VAL A 24 5.09 19.43 -7.78
C VAL A 24 5.99 18.27 -7.40
N TRP A 25 6.89 17.90 -8.30
CA TRP A 25 7.98 16.99 -8.03
C TRP A 25 9.21 17.74 -7.55
N LYS A 26 9.87 17.22 -6.52
CA LYS A 26 11.24 17.61 -6.16
C LYS A 26 12.20 16.66 -6.88
N VAL A 27 13.16 17.23 -7.60
CA VAL A 27 14.24 16.49 -8.26
C VAL A 27 15.38 16.31 -7.27
N ASN A 28 15.76 15.06 -7.03
CA ASN A 28 16.86 14.70 -6.13
C ASN A 28 17.90 13.87 -6.89
N ALA A 29 19.13 13.87 -6.36
CA ALA A 29 20.08 12.84 -6.75
C ALA A 29 19.53 11.45 -6.35
N PRO A 30 19.82 10.39 -7.12
CA PRO A 30 19.43 9.03 -6.73
C PRO A 30 19.99 8.69 -5.34
N PRO A 31 19.15 8.20 -4.41
CA PRO A 31 19.63 7.80 -3.10
C PRO A 31 20.57 6.61 -3.28
N SER A 32 21.80 6.79 -2.83
CA SER A 32 22.88 5.79 -2.85
C SER A 32 22.86 4.89 -1.61
N THR A 33 22.20 5.35 -0.53
CA THR A 33 22.07 4.62 0.73
C THR A 33 20.62 4.49 1.17
N ALA A 34 20.35 3.50 2.04
CA ALA A 34 19.04 3.36 2.67
C ALA A 34 18.67 4.61 3.49
N ALA A 35 19.63 5.24 4.17
CA ALA A 35 19.39 6.43 4.98
C ALA A 35 18.94 7.64 4.14
N GLU A 36 19.52 7.82 2.95
CA GLU A 36 19.08 8.86 2.01
C GLU A 36 17.66 8.61 1.51
N PHE A 37 17.32 7.35 1.24
CA PHE A 37 15.97 6.97 0.85
C PHE A 37 14.94 7.21 1.97
N GLU A 38 15.30 6.88 3.21
CA GLU A 38 14.51 7.18 4.42
C GLU A 38 14.30 8.68 4.62
N ALA A 39 15.32 9.50 4.36
CA ALA A 39 15.22 10.95 4.46
C ALA A 39 14.20 11.52 3.45
N LEU A 40 14.23 11.03 2.20
CA LEU A 40 13.26 11.43 1.18
C LEU A 40 11.82 11.04 1.56
N TYR A 41 11.63 9.82 2.08
CA TYR A 41 10.32 9.39 2.56
C TYR A 41 9.82 10.22 3.75
N THR A 42 10.71 10.54 4.69
CA THR A 42 10.39 11.39 5.84
C THR A 42 10.02 12.81 5.41
N GLU A 43 10.76 13.40 4.47
CA GLU A 43 10.45 14.71 3.90
C GLU A 43 9.09 14.71 3.18
N TRP A 44 8.80 13.68 2.39
CA TRP A 44 7.50 13.50 1.75
C TRP A 44 6.38 13.40 2.79
N LYS A 45 6.54 12.56 3.82
CA LYS A 45 5.54 12.37 4.88
C LYS A 45 5.25 13.65 5.66
N ALA A 46 6.24 14.54 5.79
CA ALA A 46 6.08 15.86 6.40
C ALA A 46 5.41 16.88 5.47
N THR A 47 5.27 16.59 4.18
CA THR A 47 4.58 17.44 3.22
C THR A 47 3.08 17.24 3.36
N SER A 48 2.33 18.33 3.53
CA SER A 48 0.88 18.23 3.52
C SER A 48 0.39 17.77 2.15
N PRO A 49 -0.50 16.77 2.08
CA PRO A 49 -1.16 16.45 0.83
C PRO A 49 -1.97 17.67 0.35
N PRO A 50 -2.25 17.79 -0.96
CA PRO A 50 -3.17 18.80 -1.46
C PRO A 50 -4.46 18.80 -0.64
N SER A 51 -4.81 19.93 -0.04
CA SER A 51 -5.94 20.06 0.90
C SER A 51 -7.31 20.00 0.24
N VAL A 52 -7.36 19.91 -1.09
CA VAL A 52 -8.58 20.00 -1.87
C VAL A 52 -8.71 18.76 -2.74
N HIS A 53 -9.74 17.96 -2.43
CA HIS A 53 -10.26 16.95 -3.34
C HIS A 53 -11.09 17.68 -4.38
N PHE A 54 -10.55 17.82 -5.58
CA PHE A 54 -11.32 18.36 -6.68
C PHE A 54 -12.09 17.23 -7.32
N ALA A 55 -13.38 17.44 -7.58
CA ALA A 55 -14.13 16.61 -8.50
C ALA A 55 -13.98 17.23 -9.90
N PRO A 56 -13.03 16.75 -10.74
CA PRO A 56 -12.81 17.29 -12.08
C PRO A 56 -14.08 17.28 -12.94
N SER A 57 -15.03 16.39 -12.65
CA SER A 57 -16.38 16.36 -13.25
C SER A 57 -17.17 17.67 -13.11
N LEU A 58 -16.85 18.49 -12.10
CA LEU A 58 -17.50 19.80 -11.88
C LEU A 58 -17.02 20.88 -12.85
N TYR A 59 -15.96 20.62 -13.61
CA TYR A 59 -15.33 21.60 -14.48
C TYR A 59 -15.38 21.12 -15.95
N PRO A 60 -15.65 22.02 -16.91
CA PRO A 60 -15.62 21.65 -18.32
C PRO A 60 -14.23 21.12 -18.73
N PRO A 61 -14.15 20.01 -19.48
CA PRO A 61 -12.89 19.56 -20.07
C PRO A 61 -12.20 20.68 -20.86
N GLY A 62 -10.91 20.88 -20.64
CA GLY A 62 -10.12 21.96 -21.25
C GLY A 62 -10.11 23.28 -20.49
N SER A 63 -10.88 23.42 -19.40
CA SER A 63 -10.76 24.55 -18.47
C SER A 63 -9.51 24.43 -17.59
N TRP A 64 -9.05 25.56 -17.05
CA TRP A 64 -7.90 25.56 -16.14
C TRP A 64 -8.26 24.90 -14.80
N GLU A 65 -9.52 24.97 -14.38
CA GLU A 65 -10.04 24.30 -13.19
C GLU A 65 -10.00 22.78 -13.36
N PHE A 66 -10.44 22.27 -14.53
CA PHE A 66 -10.36 20.85 -14.86
C PHE A 66 -8.90 20.35 -14.86
N ALA A 67 -7.99 21.11 -15.47
CA ALA A 67 -6.57 20.77 -15.48
C ALA A 67 -5.98 20.76 -14.06
N SER A 68 -6.29 21.78 -13.27
CA SER A 68 -5.80 21.92 -11.89
C SER A 68 -6.32 20.79 -10.98
N ALA A 69 -7.60 20.44 -11.13
CA ALA A 69 -8.23 19.32 -10.43
C ALA A 69 -7.54 17.99 -10.76
N THR A 70 -7.24 17.76 -12.04
CA THR A 70 -6.57 16.55 -12.50
C THR A 70 -5.14 16.46 -11.95
N ILE A 71 -4.37 17.55 -11.99
CA ILE A 71 -3.00 17.60 -11.43
C ILE A 71 -3.02 17.32 -9.93
N ALA A 72 -3.99 17.85 -9.19
CA ALA A 72 -4.11 17.62 -7.75
C ALA A 72 -4.39 16.14 -7.44
N ASN A 73 -5.29 15.51 -8.19
CA ASN A 73 -5.60 14.10 -8.02
C ASN A 73 -4.41 13.20 -8.41
N ASP A 74 -3.71 13.53 -9.50
CA ASP A 74 -2.49 12.82 -9.90
C ASP A 74 -1.40 12.93 -8.83
N ALA A 75 -1.23 14.10 -8.23
CA ALA A 75 -0.28 14.31 -7.14
C ALA A 75 -0.60 13.42 -5.91
N CYS A 76 -1.87 13.26 -5.56
CA CYS A 76 -2.31 12.33 -4.51
C CYS A 76 -1.95 10.88 -4.85
N TYR A 77 -2.22 10.45 -6.09
CA TYR A 77 -1.87 9.11 -6.54
C TYR A 77 -0.36 8.87 -6.56
N GLN A 78 0.41 9.81 -7.10
CA GLN A 78 1.88 9.77 -7.13
C GLN A 78 2.47 9.71 -5.71
N GLY A 79 1.91 10.46 -4.77
CA GLY A 79 2.24 10.36 -3.34
C GLY A 79 2.04 8.95 -2.80
N ALA A 80 0.89 8.34 -3.10
CA ALA A 80 0.56 6.99 -2.68
C ALA A 80 1.49 5.92 -3.33
N LEU A 81 1.85 6.10 -4.61
CA LEU A 81 2.82 5.24 -5.31
C LEU A 81 4.23 5.36 -4.73
N PHE A 82 4.65 6.58 -4.40
CA PHE A 82 5.94 6.81 -3.75
C PHE A 82 6.03 6.08 -2.41
N ALA A 83 4.98 6.15 -1.59
CA ALA A 83 4.89 5.39 -0.35
C ALA A 83 4.91 3.88 -0.58
N LEU A 84 4.15 3.39 -1.56
CA LEU A 84 4.12 1.97 -1.91
C LEU A 84 5.51 1.47 -2.32
N SER A 85 6.20 2.18 -3.21
CA SER A 85 7.53 1.83 -3.66
C SER A 85 8.52 1.78 -2.49
N TYR A 86 8.47 2.79 -1.62
CA TYR A 86 9.31 2.86 -0.44
C TYR A 86 9.13 1.63 0.47
N TRP A 87 7.88 1.31 0.83
CA TRP A 87 7.64 0.17 1.72
C TRP A 87 7.95 -1.16 1.05
N LEU A 88 7.64 -1.33 -0.24
CA LEU A 88 8.03 -2.54 -0.97
C LEU A 88 9.54 -2.75 -0.98
N GLN A 89 10.32 -1.68 -1.11
CA GLN A 89 11.78 -1.76 -1.05
C GLN A 89 12.25 -2.07 0.38
N ARG A 90 11.71 -1.39 1.40
CA ARG A 90 12.06 -1.65 2.81
C ARG A 90 11.70 -3.08 3.24
N GLY A 91 10.61 -3.62 2.71
CA GLY A 91 10.16 -5.00 2.94
C GLY A 91 11.18 -6.07 2.56
N LYS A 92 12.11 -5.77 1.65
CA LYS A 92 13.17 -6.70 1.23
C LYS A 92 14.31 -6.83 2.25
N SER A 93 14.45 -5.88 3.18
CA SER A 93 15.56 -5.80 4.13
C SER A 93 15.14 -5.94 5.59
N ILE A 94 13.91 -6.37 5.86
CA ILE A 94 13.42 -6.60 7.22
C ILE A 94 14.13 -7.79 7.86
N GLN A 95 14.71 -7.57 9.04
CA GLN A 95 15.38 -8.61 9.83
C GLN A 95 14.77 -8.79 11.22
N HIS A 96 14.13 -7.75 11.75
CA HIS A 96 13.61 -7.75 13.12
C HIS A 96 12.10 -7.57 13.17
N ALA A 97 11.46 -8.15 14.19
CA ALA A 97 10.00 -8.08 14.37
C ALA A 97 9.48 -6.64 14.51
N ARG A 98 10.29 -5.72 15.08
CA ARG A 98 9.95 -4.30 15.16
C ARG A 98 9.91 -3.65 13.78
N GLU A 99 10.88 -3.93 12.92
CA GLU A 99 10.88 -3.45 11.54
C GLU A 99 9.69 -4.00 10.75
N ALA A 100 9.31 -5.26 11.00
CA ALA A 100 8.10 -5.86 10.43
C ALA A 100 6.84 -5.12 10.88
N ALA A 101 6.73 -4.75 12.17
CA ALA A 101 5.62 -3.95 12.68
C ALA A 101 5.53 -2.59 11.97
N THR A 102 6.65 -1.86 11.88
CA THR A 102 6.74 -0.58 11.18
C THR A 102 6.36 -0.71 9.70
N TYR A 103 6.84 -1.75 9.02
CA TYR A 103 6.46 -2.06 7.64
C TYR A 103 4.95 -2.28 7.47
N VAL A 104 4.32 -3.05 8.37
CA VAL A 104 2.88 -3.33 8.29
C VAL A 104 2.05 -2.06 8.47
N LEU A 105 2.41 -1.21 9.43
CA LEU A 105 1.76 0.09 9.62
C LEU A 105 1.98 1.02 8.41
N GLY A 106 3.18 1.01 7.84
CA GLY A 106 3.51 1.70 6.61
C GLY A 106 2.67 1.28 5.40
N MET A 107 2.52 -0.04 5.21
CA MET A 107 1.67 -0.63 4.18
C MET A 107 0.17 -0.33 4.44
N HIS A 108 -0.26 -0.29 5.70
CA HIS A 108 -1.63 0.11 6.06
C HIS A 108 -1.92 1.53 5.61
N HIS A 109 -1.06 2.48 5.97
CA HIS A 109 -1.18 3.88 5.56
C HIS A 109 -1.16 4.02 4.03
N THR A 110 -0.26 3.30 3.36
CA THR A 110 -0.20 3.28 1.89
C THR A 110 -1.50 2.79 1.26
N LEU A 111 -2.09 1.72 1.80
CA LEU A 111 -3.38 1.20 1.34
C LEU A 111 -4.51 2.22 1.55
N GLN A 112 -4.50 2.96 2.67
CA GLN A 112 -5.48 4.03 2.92
C GLN A 112 -5.36 5.13 1.87
N LEU A 113 -4.14 5.60 1.57
CA LEU A 113 -3.92 6.60 0.52
C LEU A 113 -4.44 6.14 -0.84
N LEU A 114 -4.09 4.92 -1.25
CA LEU A 114 -4.54 4.36 -2.54
C LEU A 114 -6.06 4.15 -2.60
N THR A 115 -6.66 3.69 -1.51
CA THR A 115 -8.12 3.52 -1.43
C THR A 115 -8.84 4.86 -1.46
N GLN A 116 -8.27 5.91 -0.85
CA GLN A 116 -8.80 7.26 -0.93
C GLN A 116 -8.79 7.76 -2.39
N VAL A 117 -7.67 7.57 -3.10
CA VAL A 117 -7.55 7.92 -4.53
C VAL A 117 -8.57 7.13 -5.37
N GLU A 118 -8.76 5.84 -5.11
CA GLU A 118 -9.82 5.04 -5.78
C GLU A 118 -11.21 5.61 -5.53
N ALA A 119 -11.52 5.99 -4.28
CA ALA A 119 -12.82 6.53 -3.90
C ALA A 119 -13.07 7.89 -4.57
N ASP A 120 -12.06 8.77 -4.56
CA ASP A 120 -12.14 10.10 -5.19
C ASP A 120 -12.29 9.98 -6.71
N ALA A 121 -11.57 9.04 -7.32
CA ALA A 121 -11.65 8.77 -8.75
C ALA A 121 -12.95 8.06 -9.17
N ALA A 122 -13.73 7.52 -8.22
CA ALA A 122 -15.02 6.88 -8.48
C ALA A 122 -16.20 7.87 -8.51
N VAL A 123 -15.99 9.15 -8.20
CA VAL A 123 -17.05 10.16 -8.10
C VAL A 123 -17.52 10.64 -9.48
N VAL A 124 -18.71 10.14 -9.85
CA VAL A 124 -19.77 10.66 -10.74
C VAL A 124 -19.40 10.99 -12.20
N ASP A 125 -20.11 10.33 -13.12
CA ASP A 125 -20.21 10.55 -14.57
C ASP A 125 -19.04 10.10 -15.47
N GLY A 126 -18.14 9.27 -14.96
CA GLY A 126 -17.14 8.60 -15.80
C GLY A 126 -16.02 9.53 -16.32
N SER A 127 -16.09 10.82 -16.03
CA SER A 127 -14.97 11.76 -16.13
C SER A 127 -13.97 11.44 -15.02
N TRP A 128 -13.06 10.52 -15.33
CA TRP A 128 -11.89 10.24 -14.54
C TRP A 128 -10.94 11.44 -14.66
N GLY A 129 -10.67 12.15 -13.57
CA GLY A 129 -9.62 13.17 -13.55
C GLY A 129 -8.39 12.68 -12.83
N LEU A 130 -7.96 11.49 -13.23
CA LEU A 130 -6.59 11.01 -13.12
C LEU A 130 -6.10 10.81 -14.54
N THR A 131 -4.85 11.17 -14.82
CA THR A 131 -4.25 10.92 -16.15
C THR A 131 -3.79 9.47 -16.34
N TYR A 132 -3.74 8.70 -15.24
CA TYR A 132 -3.32 7.30 -15.21
C TYR A 132 -4.40 6.34 -15.77
N ASP A 133 -4.10 5.05 -15.93
CA ASP A 133 -5.13 4.02 -16.22
C ASP A 133 -5.79 3.57 -14.90
N LYS A 134 -7.12 3.38 -14.92
CA LYS A 134 -7.89 2.76 -13.82
C LYS A 134 -7.32 1.40 -13.42
N TYR A 135 -6.84 0.66 -14.42
CA TYR A 135 -6.22 -0.63 -14.21
C TYR A 135 -4.99 -0.52 -13.30
N ASP A 136 -4.13 0.46 -13.51
CA ASP A 136 -2.88 0.61 -12.73
C ASP A 136 -3.17 1.01 -11.30
N LEU A 137 -4.10 1.95 -11.08
CA LEU A 137 -4.56 2.30 -9.74
C LEU A 137 -5.11 1.08 -9.00
N ALA A 138 -5.99 0.32 -9.63
CA ALA A 138 -6.58 -0.87 -9.03
C ALA A 138 -5.51 -1.94 -8.74
N LYS A 139 -4.57 -2.16 -9.66
CA LYS A 139 -3.42 -3.08 -9.50
C LYS A 139 -2.56 -2.68 -8.29
N ASN A 140 -2.17 -1.42 -8.19
CA ASN A 140 -1.32 -0.93 -7.12
C ASN A 140 -2.05 -0.98 -5.76
N THR A 141 -3.34 -0.67 -5.74
CA THR A 141 -4.17 -0.80 -4.52
C THR A 141 -4.30 -2.25 -4.09
N ALA A 142 -4.49 -3.18 -5.02
CA ALA A 142 -4.54 -4.61 -4.72
C ALA A 142 -3.18 -5.15 -4.26
N LEU A 143 -2.07 -4.68 -4.84
CA LEU A 143 -0.72 -5.00 -4.37
C LEU A 143 -0.50 -4.53 -2.93
N ALA A 144 -0.91 -3.30 -2.60
CA ALA A 144 -0.86 -2.78 -1.24
C ALA A 144 -1.70 -3.62 -0.27
N ALA A 145 -2.95 -3.95 -0.65
CA ALA A 145 -3.85 -4.78 0.16
C ALA A 145 -3.28 -6.18 0.39
N MET A 146 -2.72 -6.80 -0.65
CA MET A 146 -2.08 -8.11 -0.58
C MET A 146 -0.90 -8.13 0.38
N ARG A 147 -0.01 -7.13 0.29
CA ARG A 147 1.18 -6.99 1.13
C ARG A 147 0.83 -6.67 2.58
N TYR A 148 -0.13 -5.76 2.78
CA TYR A 148 -0.65 -5.44 4.10
C TYR A 148 -1.29 -6.65 4.79
N SER A 149 -2.17 -7.38 4.09
CA SER A 149 -2.81 -8.59 4.61
C SER A 149 -1.77 -9.65 4.98
N SER A 150 -0.84 -9.96 4.08
CA SER A 150 0.23 -10.92 4.35
C SER A 150 1.12 -10.48 5.52
N GLY A 151 1.39 -9.19 5.63
CA GLY A 151 2.15 -8.60 6.72
C GLY A 151 1.45 -8.77 8.07
N LEU A 152 0.14 -8.50 8.16
CA LEU A 152 -0.64 -8.75 9.37
C LEU A 152 -0.65 -10.23 9.78
N GLU A 153 -0.77 -11.15 8.82
CA GLU A 153 -0.70 -12.59 9.10
C GLU A 153 0.64 -12.98 9.75
N LEU A 154 1.74 -12.40 9.27
CA LEU A 154 3.08 -12.60 9.86
C LEU A 154 3.19 -11.97 11.25
N MET A 155 2.51 -10.85 11.50
CA MET A 155 2.55 -10.16 12.79
C MET A 155 1.69 -10.81 13.87
N GLN A 156 0.66 -11.56 13.50
CA GLN A 156 -0.26 -12.20 14.45
C GLN A 156 0.46 -13.01 15.55
N PRO A 157 1.44 -13.89 15.26
CA PRO A 157 2.18 -14.59 16.32
C PRO A 157 3.23 -13.72 17.03
N LEU A 158 3.67 -12.61 16.43
CA LEU A 158 4.77 -11.79 16.95
C LEU A 158 4.31 -10.69 17.92
N ILE A 159 3.03 -10.28 17.86
CA ILE A 159 2.51 -9.15 18.63
C ILE A 159 2.67 -9.32 20.14
N VAL A 160 2.51 -10.55 20.65
CA VAL A 160 2.64 -10.87 22.07
C VAL A 160 4.08 -10.66 22.53
N LEU A 161 5.04 -11.19 21.77
CA LEU A 161 6.48 -11.05 22.05
C LEU A 161 6.90 -9.58 22.02
N LEU A 162 6.39 -8.81 21.05
CA LEU A 162 6.69 -7.38 20.96
C LEU A 162 6.15 -6.61 22.18
N LYS A 163 4.92 -6.89 22.61
CA LYS A 163 4.33 -6.28 23.82
C LYS A 163 5.10 -6.64 25.09
N GLU A 164 5.58 -7.87 25.21
CA GLU A 164 6.39 -8.32 26.35
C GLU A 164 7.77 -7.66 26.37
N GLN A 165 8.48 -7.67 25.24
CA GLN A 165 9.76 -6.96 25.09
C GLN A 165 9.61 -5.48 25.44
N GLN A 166 8.51 -4.86 25.01
CA GLN A 166 8.22 -3.46 25.28
C GLN A 166 8.09 -3.14 26.77
N ARG A 167 7.39 -4.02 27.53
CA ARG A 167 7.22 -3.88 28.99
C ARG A 167 8.55 -3.97 29.74
N HIS A 168 9.48 -4.78 29.26
CA HIS A 168 10.77 -4.99 29.90
C HIS A 168 11.84 -3.94 29.53
N SER A 169 11.76 -3.35 28.34
CA SER A 169 12.80 -2.45 27.80
C SER A 169 12.53 -0.96 27.96
N GLY A 170 11.36 -0.56 28.48
CA GLY A 170 11.04 0.85 28.71
C GLY A 170 10.85 1.63 27.40
N ALA A 171 9.89 1.21 26.57
CA ALA A 171 9.72 1.76 25.24
C ALA A 171 9.18 3.19 25.21
N SER A 172 9.41 3.85 24.06
CA SER A 172 8.92 5.20 23.84
C SER A 172 7.38 5.25 23.77
N ARG A 173 6.81 6.43 24.01
CA ARG A 173 5.37 6.66 23.82
C ARG A 173 4.89 6.34 22.41
N GLN A 174 5.73 6.61 21.41
CA GLN A 174 5.43 6.32 20.01
C GLN A 174 5.29 4.82 19.77
N ASP A 175 6.22 4.02 20.31
CA ASP A 175 6.17 2.56 20.19
C ASP A 175 4.91 1.96 20.81
N LEU A 176 4.41 2.57 21.90
CA LEU A 176 3.16 2.14 22.54
C LEU A 176 1.96 2.38 21.65
N VAL A 177 1.91 3.54 20.99
CA VAL A 177 0.82 3.90 20.06
C VAL A 177 0.84 2.96 18.85
N GLU A 178 2.02 2.74 18.26
CA GLU A 178 2.18 1.86 17.09
C GLU A 178 1.78 0.41 17.39
N LEU A 179 2.15 -0.12 18.56
CA LEU A 179 1.75 -1.48 18.95
C LEU A 179 0.27 -1.59 19.29
N GLN A 180 -0.33 -0.55 19.86
CA GLN A 180 -1.78 -0.50 20.07
C GLN A 180 -2.55 -0.44 18.76
N GLU A 181 -2.06 0.34 17.79
CA GLU A 181 -2.63 0.42 16.46
C GLU A 181 -2.52 -0.94 15.76
N LEU A 182 -1.34 -1.56 15.74
CA LEU A 182 -1.14 -2.87 15.14
C LEU A 182 -2.05 -3.94 15.77
N ASP A 183 -2.23 -3.92 17.09
CA ASP A 183 -3.13 -4.84 17.78
C ASP A 183 -4.60 -4.66 17.37
N LYS A 184 -5.05 -3.41 17.20
CA LYS A 184 -6.40 -3.13 16.66
C LYS A 184 -6.54 -3.66 15.23
N LEU A 185 -5.54 -3.43 14.38
CA LEU A 185 -5.57 -3.93 13.00
C LEU A 185 -5.62 -5.46 12.94
N LEU A 186 -4.91 -6.15 13.83
CA LEU A 186 -4.94 -7.61 13.94
C LEU A 186 -6.32 -8.17 14.34
N GLN A 187 -7.15 -7.41 15.07
CA GLN A 187 -8.53 -7.81 15.37
C GLN A 187 -9.39 -7.90 14.10
N HIS A 188 -9.06 -7.12 13.07
CA HIS A 188 -9.72 -7.08 11.78
C HIS A 188 -8.96 -7.86 10.68
N LEU A 189 -8.05 -8.76 11.06
CA LEU A 189 -7.23 -9.53 10.12
C LEU A 189 -8.08 -10.31 9.10
N ASP A 190 -9.13 -11.00 9.57
CA ASP A 190 -9.96 -11.83 8.70
C ASP A 190 -10.73 -11.00 7.66
N GLU A 191 -11.20 -9.82 8.03
CA GLU A 191 -11.90 -8.88 7.14
C GLU A 191 -10.91 -8.31 6.12
N THR A 192 -9.76 -7.84 6.60
CA THR A 192 -8.66 -7.32 5.76
C THR A 192 -8.26 -8.32 4.69
N ARG A 193 -8.09 -9.58 5.09
CA ARG A 193 -7.73 -10.69 4.21
C ARG A 193 -8.80 -10.99 3.17
N GLN A 194 -10.07 -10.95 3.55
CA GLN A 194 -11.18 -11.15 2.61
C GLN A 194 -11.23 -10.02 1.57
N VAL A 195 -11.06 -8.77 2.00
CA VAL A 195 -11.00 -7.60 1.11
C VAL A 195 -9.83 -7.72 0.12
N ALA A 196 -8.62 -8.06 0.61
CA ALA A 196 -7.45 -8.26 -0.24
C ALA A 196 -7.68 -9.38 -1.27
N VAL A 197 -8.23 -10.52 -0.85
CA VAL A 197 -8.56 -11.64 -1.75
C VAL A 197 -9.60 -11.25 -2.80
N ALA A 198 -10.63 -10.49 -2.42
CA ALA A 198 -11.65 -10.02 -3.36
C ALA A 198 -11.06 -9.08 -4.42
N ARG A 199 -10.25 -8.10 -4.00
CA ARG A 199 -9.53 -7.17 -4.89
C ARG A 199 -8.64 -7.92 -5.90
N VAL A 200 -7.81 -8.85 -5.40
CA VAL A 200 -6.91 -9.64 -6.26
C VAL A 200 -7.70 -10.50 -7.26
N LYS A 201 -8.76 -11.19 -6.81
CA LYS A 201 -9.61 -12.01 -7.70
C LYS A 201 -10.25 -11.22 -8.82
N PHE A 202 -10.73 -10.01 -8.52
CA PHE A 202 -11.35 -9.13 -9.51
C PHE A 202 -10.36 -8.75 -10.62
N LEU A 203 -9.09 -8.51 -10.27
CA LEU A 203 -8.07 -8.06 -11.22
C LEU A 203 -7.46 -9.18 -12.07
N LEU A 204 -7.34 -10.40 -11.54
CA LEU A 204 -6.59 -11.48 -12.19
C LEU A 204 -7.00 -11.78 -13.63
N LYS A 205 -8.29 -11.64 -13.97
CA LYS A 205 -8.75 -11.80 -15.35
C LYS A 205 -8.12 -10.77 -16.27
N ASN A 206 -8.13 -9.50 -15.87
CA ASN A 206 -7.55 -8.40 -16.63
C ASN A 206 -6.03 -8.49 -16.69
N MET A 207 -5.38 -8.87 -15.58
CA MET A 207 -3.92 -9.08 -15.55
C MET A 207 -3.47 -10.15 -16.56
N LYS A 208 -4.18 -11.28 -16.62
CA LYS A 208 -3.91 -12.34 -17.61
C LYS A 208 -4.11 -11.88 -19.05
N LEU A 209 -5.18 -11.13 -19.31
CA LEU A 209 -5.45 -10.58 -20.64
C LEU A 209 -4.38 -9.59 -21.10
N ARG A 210 -3.87 -8.78 -20.16
CA ARG A 210 -2.79 -7.81 -20.41
C ARG A 210 -1.37 -8.41 -20.34
N GLN A 211 -1.25 -9.72 -20.05
CA GLN A 211 0.03 -10.40 -19.84
C GLN A 211 0.92 -9.70 -18.79
N ASP A 212 0.30 -9.21 -17.72
CA ASP A 212 0.99 -8.45 -16.68
C ASP A 212 2.06 -9.31 -15.97
N PRO A 213 3.31 -8.84 -15.82
CA PRO A 213 4.41 -9.62 -15.23
C PRO A 213 4.14 -10.04 -13.78
N ASP A 214 3.29 -9.29 -13.05
CA ASP A 214 2.97 -9.58 -11.65
C ASP A 214 1.87 -10.62 -11.48
N THR A 215 1.28 -11.12 -12.57
CA THR A 215 0.17 -12.09 -12.55
C THR A 215 0.46 -13.30 -11.67
N ASN A 216 1.70 -13.82 -11.71
CA ASN A 216 2.11 -14.98 -10.92
C ASN A 216 2.15 -14.67 -9.42
N ALA A 217 2.63 -13.49 -9.02
CA ALA A 217 2.66 -13.08 -7.62
C ALA A 217 1.22 -13.00 -7.03
N PHE A 218 0.28 -12.47 -7.81
CA PHE A 218 -1.13 -12.36 -7.42
C PHE A 218 -1.81 -13.74 -7.34
N ASN A 219 -1.52 -14.65 -8.27
CA ASN A 219 -2.00 -16.04 -8.19
C ASN A 219 -1.46 -16.76 -6.94
N ASN A 220 -0.15 -16.66 -6.68
CA ASN A 220 0.49 -17.31 -5.53
C ASN A 220 -0.12 -16.86 -4.20
N PHE A 221 -0.48 -15.57 -4.08
CA PHE A 221 -1.20 -15.06 -2.91
C PHE A 221 -2.58 -15.71 -2.76
N LEU A 222 -3.37 -15.84 -3.83
CA LEU A 222 -4.66 -16.53 -3.71
C LEU A 222 -4.53 -18.00 -3.32
N GLU A 223 -3.48 -18.67 -3.79
CA GLU A 223 -3.21 -20.07 -3.46
C GLU A 223 -2.82 -20.25 -1.99
N SER A 224 -1.95 -19.39 -1.45
CA SER A 224 -1.57 -19.43 -0.04
C SER A 224 -2.79 -19.29 0.88
N GLN A 225 -3.69 -18.37 0.53
CA GLN A 225 -4.94 -18.11 1.26
C GLN A 225 -5.93 -19.29 1.24
N GLN A 226 -5.89 -20.14 0.21
CA GLN A 226 -6.70 -21.37 0.14
C GLN A 226 -6.07 -22.52 0.93
N GLY A 227 -4.74 -22.61 0.94
CA GLY A 227 -3.98 -23.61 1.71
C GLY A 227 -4.26 -23.52 3.21
N ASP A 228 -4.35 -22.31 3.75
CA ASP A 228 -4.61 -22.08 5.18
C ASP A 228 -6.05 -22.40 5.60
N LYS A 229 -7.03 -22.22 4.70
CA LYS A 229 -8.41 -22.70 4.94
C LYS A 229 -8.47 -24.23 5.04
N LYS A 230 -7.68 -24.97 4.24
CA LYS A 230 -7.60 -26.44 4.32
C LYS A 230 -6.90 -26.92 5.59
N LYS A 231 -5.81 -26.25 6.01
CA LYS A 231 -5.11 -26.54 7.28
C LYS A 231 -5.98 -26.25 8.50
N SER A 232 -6.67 -25.12 8.53
CA SER A 232 -7.61 -24.74 9.60
C SER A 232 -8.77 -25.75 9.73
N LYS A 233 -9.38 -26.17 8.61
CA LYS A 233 -10.42 -27.23 8.60
C LYS A 233 -9.90 -28.58 9.14
N LYS A 234 -8.67 -28.99 8.78
CA LYS A 234 -8.05 -30.22 9.32
C LYS A 234 -7.79 -30.12 10.82
N ARG A 235 -7.31 -28.97 11.32
CA ARG A 235 -7.08 -28.74 12.76
C ARG A 235 -8.38 -28.78 13.55
N LYS A 236 -9.46 -28.16 13.04
CA LYS A 236 -10.79 -28.19 13.67
C LYS A 236 -11.37 -29.61 13.72
N LYS A 237 -11.24 -30.38 12.63
CA LYS A 237 -11.71 -31.78 12.56
C LYS A 237 -10.96 -32.71 13.53
N ARG A 238 -9.64 -32.54 13.69
CA ARG A 238 -8.85 -33.27 14.70
C ARG A 238 -9.27 -32.91 16.13
N ARG A 239 -9.60 -31.64 16.41
CA ARG A 239 -9.99 -31.21 17.77
C ARG A 239 -11.35 -31.76 18.20
N THR A 240 -12.30 -31.92 17.26
CA THR A 240 -13.60 -32.60 17.50
C THR A 240 -13.51 -34.13 17.58
N GLN A 241 -12.38 -34.74 17.22
CA GLN A 241 -12.17 -36.20 17.36
C GLN A 241 -11.41 -36.60 18.63
N VAL A 242 -10.98 -35.63 19.45
CA VAL A 242 -10.20 -35.85 20.68
C VAL A 242 -11.01 -35.46 21.92
N THR A 243 -12.32 -35.27 21.79
CA THR A 243 -13.23 -35.11 22.94
C THR A 243 -13.92 -36.47 23.17
N PRO A 244 -13.62 -37.19 24.26
CA PRO A 244 -14.32 -38.42 24.62
C PRO A 244 -15.77 -38.16 25.01
#